data_AF-A0AAW8GG88-F1
#
_entry.id   AF-A0AAW8GG88-F1
#
_cell.length_a   1.000
_cell.length_b   1.000
_cell.length_c   1.000
_cell.angle_alpha   90.00
_cell.angle_beta   90.00
_cell.angle_gamma   90.00
#
_symmetry.space_group_name_H-M   'P 1'
#
loop_
_entity.id
_entity.type
_entity.pdbx_description
1 polymer ?
#
loop_
_entity_poly.entity_id
_entity_poly.type
_entity_poly.pdbx_seq_one_letter_code
_entity_poly.pdbx_strand_id
1 'polypeptide(L)'
;MKAVLSVALCALALAGCTDQEAQRREQAAQQAAAQAKAADALAAQFDQAYTAQNWDLARAHGSALLQQYPDSPAAQKIQAQYDQAKSKADAAREQRRLANLWNYNQVMIGKGAQVSASIMSAEPLDTDGSGRKQDVQLVFRDHPEWKRSAYLVLKAGDFPCLKGCKVKVSVDDGKPKAMDAWRPDTDEAIAMFIEDYKGLWKLAAQAKTLKIEFPVKAGGTRTAEFETGGLDTAQMPGWGGK
;
A
#
# COMPACT_ATOMS: atom_id res chain seq x y z
N MET A 1 64.31 14.27 56.06
CA MET A 1 62.89 13.95 56.36
C MET A 1 61.87 14.52 55.37
N LYS A 2 62.19 15.51 54.50
CA LYS A 2 61.24 16.03 53.49
C LYS A 2 61.04 15.14 52.24
N ALA A 3 62.01 14.31 51.87
CA ALA A 3 61.93 13.45 50.67
C ALA A 3 61.01 12.23 50.84
N VAL A 4 60.74 11.78 52.08
CA VAL A 4 59.97 10.56 52.34
C VAL A 4 58.45 10.84 52.34
N LEU A 5 58.04 12.06 52.72
CA LEU A 5 56.62 12.46 52.67
C LEU A 5 56.11 12.67 51.22
N SER A 6 56.98 13.06 50.29
CA SER A 6 56.58 13.29 48.89
C SER A 6 56.34 11.99 48.11
N VAL A 7 56.93 10.87 48.52
CA VAL A 7 56.74 9.56 47.84
C VAL A 7 55.46 8.87 48.30
N ALA A 8 55.06 9.04 49.57
CA ALA A 8 53.84 8.44 50.11
C ALA A 8 52.54 9.04 49.52
N LEU A 9 52.55 10.32 49.16
CA LEU A 9 51.38 11.00 48.58
C LEU A 9 51.13 10.62 47.11
N CYS A 10 52.18 10.30 46.34
CA CYS A 10 52.03 9.80 44.97
C CYS A 10 51.50 8.36 44.92
N ALA A 11 51.87 7.51 45.88
CA ALA A 11 51.44 6.11 45.92
C ALA A 11 49.94 5.93 46.21
N LEU A 12 49.35 6.80 47.04
CA LEU A 12 47.92 6.77 47.38
C LEU A 12 47.02 7.26 46.23
N ALA A 13 47.52 8.16 45.37
CA ALA A 13 46.81 8.59 44.17
C ALA A 13 46.79 7.50 43.06
N LEU A 14 47.80 6.62 43.03
CA LEU A 14 47.88 5.50 42.07
C LEU A 14 46.96 4.33 42.44
N ALA A 15 46.78 4.03 43.73
CA ALA A 15 45.91 2.96 44.21
C ALA A 15 44.40 3.25 44.02
N GLY A 16 43.97 4.51 44.21
CA GLY A 16 42.58 4.93 43.96
C GLY A 16 42.17 4.92 42.48
N CYS A 17 43.14 5.07 41.57
CA CYS A 17 42.89 5.00 40.12
C CYS A 17 42.70 3.56 39.62
N THR A 18 43.41 2.58 40.18
CA THR A 18 43.31 1.17 39.75
C THR A 18 41.97 0.51 40.12
N ASP A 19 41.42 0.82 41.29
CA ASP A 19 40.11 0.27 41.71
C ASP A 19 38.96 0.86 40.90
N GLN A 20 39.04 2.15 40.56
CA GLN A 20 38.04 2.82 39.73
C GLN A 20 38.06 2.30 38.29
N GLU A 21 39.25 1.98 37.75
CA GLU A 21 39.37 1.34 36.43
C GLU A 21 38.85 -0.09 36.42
N ALA A 22 39.13 -0.88 37.47
CA ALA A 22 38.58 -2.24 37.61
C ALA A 22 37.05 -2.22 37.69
N GLN A 23 36.47 -1.34 38.50
CA GLN A 23 35.03 -1.14 38.59
C GLN A 23 34.41 -0.70 37.26
N ARG A 24 35.05 0.22 36.52
CA ARG A 24 34.57 0.63 35.19
C ARG A 24 34.58 -0.53 34.19
N ARG A 25 35.61 -1.39 34.19
CA ARG A 25 35.68 -2.57 33.31
C ARG A 25 34.60 -3.58 33.65
N GLU A 26 34.33 -3.82 34.93
CA GLU A 26 33.27 -4.72 35.37
C GLU A 26 31.88 -4.19 35.00
N GLN A 27 31.61 -2.90 35.22
CA GLN A 27 30.37 -2.26 34.79
C GLN A 27 30.18 -2.32 33.26
N ALA A 28 31.23 -2.05 32.49
CA ALA A 28 31.18 -2.16 31.03
C ALA A 28 30.90 -3.60 30.57
N ALA A 29 31.51 -4.60 31.23
CA ALA A 29 31.25 -6.01 30.94
C ALA A 29 29.79 -6.41 31.27
N GLN A 30 29.26 -5.95 32.40
CA GLN A 30 27.86 -6.18 32.78
C GLN A 30 26.87 -5.53 31.80
N GLN A 31 27.14 -4.30 31.38
CA GLN A 31 26.34 -3.60 30.37
C GLN A 31 26.38 -4.33 29.02
N ALA A 32 27.55 -4.77 28.57
CA ALA A 32 27.69 -5.54 27.34
C ALA A 32 26.91 -6.87 27.40
N ALA A 33 26.98 -7.59 28.53
CA ALA A 33 26.20 -8.82 28.74
C ALA A 33 24.68 -8.57 28.74
N ALA A 34 24.22 -7.48 29.36
CA ALA A 34 22.82 -7.09 29.37
C ALA A 34 22.32 -6.74 27.95
N GLN A 35 23.11 -6.00 27.17
CA GLN A 35 22.81 -5.68 25.78
C GLN A 35 22.75 -6.95 24.91
N ALA A 36 23.70 -7.87 25.07
CA ALA A 36 23.69 -9.15 24.36
C ALA A 36 22.43 -9.96 24.66
N LYS A 37 22.04 -10.07 25.94
CA LYS A 37 20.80 -10.76 26.34
C LYS A 37 19.54 -10.10 25.78
N ALA A 38 19.49 -8.77 25.74
CA ALA A 38 18.38 -8.04 25.15
C ALA A 38 18.29 -8.23 23.63
N ALA A 39 19.44 -8.25 22.93
CA ALA A 39 19.53 -8.53 21.51
C ALA A 39 19.04 -9.97 21.20
N ASP A 40 19.48 -10.96 21.98
CA ASP A 40 19.05 -12.36 21.83
C ASP A 40 17.53 -12.52 22.09
N ALA A 41 16.98 -11.76 23.04
CA ALA A 41 15.53 -11.79 23.30
C ALA A 41 14.72 -11.25 22.11
N LEU A 42 15.17 -10.16 21.47
CA LEU A 42 14.53 -9.64 20.24
C LEU A 42 14.68 -10.61 19.07
N ALA A 43 15.83 -11.29 18.93
CA ALA A 43 16.02 -12.32 17.91
C ALA A 43 15.06 -13.50 18.13
N ALA A 44 14.88 -13.96 19.37
CA ALA A 44 13.93 -15.03 19.66
C ALA A 44 12.47 -14.63 19.33
N GLN A 45 12.08 -13.39 19.62
CA GLN A 45 10.76 -12.85 19.25
C GLN A 45 10.59 -12.75 17.73
N PHE A 46 11.64 -12.31 17.02
CA PHE A 46 11.69 -12.33 15.56
C PHE A 46 11.49 -13.75 15.02
N ASP A 47 12.25 -14.73 15.50
CA ASP A 47 12.20 -16.12 15.02
C ASP A 47 10.85 -16.77 15.27
N GLN A 48 10.23 -16.49 16.43
CA GLN A 48 8.88 -16.95 16.75
C GLN A 48 7.86 -16.38 15.76
N ALA A 49 7.89 -15.06 15.51
CA ALA A 49 6.98 -14.41 14.59
C ALA A 49 7.22 -14.87 13.14
N TYR A 50 8.49 -15.07 12.76
CA TYR A 50 8.90 -15.53 11.43
C TYR A 50 8.40 -16.96 11.15
N THR A 51 8.61 -17.87 12.10
CA THR A 51 8.09 -19.25 12.04
C THR A 51 6.57 -19.29 12.00
N ALA A 52 5.90 -18.42 12.76
CA ALA A 52 4.46 -18.25 12.73
C ALA A 52 3.94 -17.54 11.46
N GLN A 53 4.83 -17.13 10.55
CA GLN A 53 4.51 -16.37 9.33
C GLN A 53 3.79 -15.05 9.60
N ASN A 54 3.93 -14.51 10.81
CA ASN A 54 3.44 -13.20 11.17
C ASN A 54 4.46 -12.14 10.71
N TRP A 55 4.45 -11.85 9.40
CA TRP A 55 5.47 -11.01 8.76
C TRP A 55 5.53 -9.60 9.31
N ASP A 56 4.38 -9.00 9.66
CA ASP A 56 4.34 -7.64 10.23
C ASP A 56 5.01 -7.62 11.63
N LEU A 57 4.75 -8.62 12.47
CA LEU A 57 5.38 -8.75 13.79
C LEU A 57 6.86 -9.12 13.70
N ALA A 58 7.23 -10.04 12.80
CA ALA A 58 8.62 -10.39 12.53
C ALA A 58 9.39 -9.15 12.06
N ARG A 59 8.85 -8.38 11.11
CA ARG A 59 9.46 -7.10 10.68
C ARG A 59 9.62 -6.13 11.86
N ALA A 60 8.64 -6.03 12.76
CA ALA A 60 8.73 -5.13 13.91
C ALA A 60 9.88 -5.52 14.87
N HIS A 61 9.96 -6.79 15.27
CA HIS A 61 11.03 -7.28 16.16
C HIS A 61 12.40 -7.22 15.50
N GLY A 62 12.51 -7.64 14.24
CA GLY A 62 13.77 -7.59 13.50
C GLY A 62 14.27 -6.16 13.29
N SER A 63 13.38 -5.22 12.96
CA SER A 63 13.74 -3.80 12.85
C SER A 63 14.22 -3.24 14.19
N ALA A 64 13.57 -3.61 15.31
CA ALA A 64 14.01 -3.19 16.63
C ALA A 64 15.40 -3.74 16.98
N LEU A 65 15.68 -5.01 16.67
CA LEU A 65 17.00 -5.62 16.88
C LEU A 65 18.08 -4.91 16.06
N LEU A 66 17.85 -4.71 14.76
CA LEU A 66 18.83 -4.07 13.88
C LEU A 66 19.06 -2.59 14.22
N GLN A 67 18.06 -1.87 14.73
CA GLN A 67 18.20 -0.47 15.13
C GLN A 67 18.87 -0.30 16.49
N GLN A 68 18.52 -1.13 17.47
CA GLN A 68 19.01 -0.99 18.84
C GLN A 68 20.35 -1.68 19.07
N TYR A 69 20.63 -2.77 18.35
CA TYR A 69 21.84 -3.59 18.52
C TYR A 69 22.45 -4.01 17.17
N PRO A 70 22.78 -3.05 16.27
CA PRO A 70 23.22 -3.32 14.89
C PRO A 70 24.46 -4.23 14.80
N ASP A 71 25.40 -4.10 15.75
CA ASP A 71 26.67 -4.85 15.74
C ASP A 71 26.59 -6.19 16.49
N SER A 72 25.42 -6.56 17.03
CA SER A 72 25.26 -7.79 17.79
C SER A 72 25.32 -9.04 16.88
N PRO A 73 25.84 -10.18 17.36
CA PRO A 73 25.77 -11.44 16.62
C PRO A 73 24.33 -11.86 16.28
N ALA A 74 23.36 -11.50 17.13
CA ALA A 74 21.93 -11.72 16.92
C ALA A 74 21.42 -10.95 15.68
N ALA A 75 21.76 -9.66 15.56
CA ALA A 75 21.43 -8.84 14.40
C ALA A 75 21.97 -9.42 13.09
N GLN A 76 23.25 -9.84 13.09
CA GLN A 76 23.89 -10.43 11.91
C GLN A 76 23.20 -11.72 11.45
N LYS A 77 22.78 -12.57 12.39
CA LYS A 77 22.13 -13.86 12.10
C LYS A 77 20.77 -13.69 11.42
N ILE A 78 19.96 -12.72 11.87
CA ILE A 78 18.59 -12.58 11.37
C ILE A 78 18.48 -11.81 10.05
N GLN A 79 19.55 -11.14 9.60
CA GLN A 79 19.51 -10.16 8.50
C GLN A 79 18.75 -10.66 7.26
N ALA A 80 19.10 -11.84 6.74
CA ALA A 80 18.47 -12.38 5.54
C ALA A 80 16.98 -12.72 5.73
N GLN A 81 16.62 -13.30 6.89
CA GLN A 81 15.23 -13.62 7.22
C GLN A 81 14.43 -12.34 7.47
N TYR A 82 15.05 -11.32 8.06
CA TYR A 82 14.44 -10.02 8.26
C TYR A 82 14.10 -9.36 6.93
N ASP A 83 15.01 -9.37 5.95
CA ASP A 83 14.75 -8.81 4.62
C ASP A 83 13.57 -9.52 3.94
N GLN A 84 13.49 -10.85 4.09
CA GLN A 84 12.34 -11.62 3.61
C GLN A 84 11.05 -11.28 4.34
N ALA A 85 11.07 -11.20 5.68
CA ALA A 85 9.90 -10.83 6.48
C ALA A 85 9.42 -9.42 6.14
N LYS A 86 10.36 -8.48 5.97
CA LYS A 86 10.08 -7.11 5.55
C LYS A 86 9.41 -7.09 4.19
N SER A 87 9.96 -7.77 3.18
CA SER A 87 9.37 -7.84 1.85
C SER A 87 7.94 -8.40 1.86
N LYS A 88 7.71 -9.49 2.60
CA LYS A 88 6.36 -10.09 2.72
C LYS A 88 5.39 -9.18 3.47
N ALA A 89 5.84 -8.52 4.54
CA ALA A 89 5.02 -7.57 5.28
C ALA A 89 4.66 -6.35 4.41
N ASP A 90 5.62 -5.82 3.66
CA ASP A 90 5.42 -4.72 2.73
C ASP A 90 4.41 -5.09 1.64
N ALA A 91 4.55 -6.26 1.02
CA ALA A 91 3.59 -6.77 0.04
C ALA A 91 2.18 -6.96 0.62
N ALA A 92 2.07 -7.51 1.84
CA ALA A 92 0.79 -7.71 2.51
C ALA A 92 0.11 -6.37 2.87
N ARG A 93 0.87 -5.36 3.30
CA ARG A 93 0.32 -4.02 3.54
C ARG A 93 -0.11 -3.34 2.26
N GLU A 94 0.67 -3.48 1.20
CA GLU A 94 0.31 -2.93 -0.10
C GLU A 94 -0.96 -3.56 -0.65
N GLN A 95 -1.11 -4.89 -0.54
CA GLN A 95 -2.35 -5.56 -0.94
C GLN A 95 -3.56 -5.04 -0.16
N ARG A 96 -3.43 -4.82 1.16
CA ARG A 96 -4.50 -4.24 1.98
C ARG A 96 -4.82 -2.81 1.57
N ARG A 97 -3.81 -1.99 1.28
CA ARG A 97 -3.99 -0.61 0.80
C ARG A 97 -4.81 -0.61 -0.50
N LEU A 98 -4.40 -1.42 -1.48
CA LEU A 98 -5.08 -1.53 -2.77
C LEU A 98 -6.50 -2.06 -2.62
N ALA A 99 -6.72 -3.09 -1.80
CA ALA A 99 -8.07 -3.63 -1.55
C ALA A 99 -9.00 -2.57 -0.94
N ASN A 100 -8.49 -1.72 -0.04
CA ASN A 100 -9.25 -0.65 0.60
C ASN A 100 -9.60 0.52 -0.34
N LEU A 101 -9.05 0.57 -1.57
CA LEU A 101 -9.47 1.54 -2.58
C LEU A 101 -10.81 1.17 -3.23
N TRP A 102 -11.20 -0.10 -3.13
CA TRP A 102 -12.44 -0.59 -3.72
C TRP A 102 -13.61 -0.45 -2.75
N ASN A 103 -14.71 0.07 -3.27
CA ASN A 103 -15.98 0.09 -2.59
C ASN A 103 -16.96 -0.91 -3.25
N TYR A 104 -17.43 -1.87 -2.46
CA TYR A 104 -18.40 -2.87 -2.86
C TYR A 104 -19.75 -2.57 -2.21
N ASN A 105 -20.80 -2.48 -3.01
CA ASN A 105 -22.16 -2.23 -2.51
C ASN A 105 -23.13 -3.26 -3.06
N GLN A 106 -24.10 -3.63 -2.23
CA GLN A 106 -25.23 -4.44 -2.61
C GLN A 106 -26.51 -3.78 -2.11
N VAL A 107 -27.44 -3.49 -3.01
CA VAL A 107 -28.73 -2.84 -2.69
C VAL A 107 -29.86 -3.64 -3.31
N MET A 108 -30.93 -3.88 -2.56
CA MET A 108 -32.14 -4.51 -3.09
C MET A 108 -32.94 -3.50 -3.89
N ILE A 109 -33.17 -3.77 -5.18
CA ILE A 109 -33.94 -2.91 -6.10
C ILE A 109 -34.91 -3.78 -6.89
N GLY A 110 -36.19 -3.42 -6.84
CA GLY A 110 -37.26 -4.17 -7.49
C GLY A 110 -37.26 -5.63 -7.02
N LYS A 111 -37.03 -6.57 -7.94
CA LYS A 111 -37.07 -8.01 -7.69
C LYS A 111 -35.70 -8.66 -7.45
N GLY A 112 -34.61 -7.89 -7.33
CA GLY A 112 -33.27 -8.45 -7.21
C GLY A 112 -32.26 -7.55 -6.50
N ALA A 113 -31.07 -8.08 -6.28
CA ALA A 113 -29.95 -7.31 -5.77
C ALA A 113 -29.21 -6.62 -6.93
N GLN A 114 -28.98 -5.32 -6.81
CA GLN A 114 -27.94 -4.63 -7.56
C GLN A 114 -26.63 -4.79 -6.80
N VAL A 115 -25.59 -5.27 -7.47
CA VAL A 115 -24.23 -5.38 -6.90
C VAL A 115 -23.30 -4.47 -7.68
N SER A 116 -22.42 -3.74 -7.00
CA SER A 116 -21.45 -2.87 -7.67
C SER A 116 -20.09 -2.89 -6.99
N ALA A 117 -19.04 -2.80 -7.80
CA ALA A 117 -17.69 -2.48 -7.38
C ALA A 117 -17.31 -1.12 -7.98
N SER A 118 -16.71 -0.25 -7.17
CA SER A 118 -16.26 1.06 -7.65
C SER A 118 -14.93 1.46 -7.06
N ILE A 119 -14.19 2.27 -7.81
CA ILE A 119 -12.88 2.80 -7.43
C ILE A 119 -12.75 4.24 -7.92
N MET A 120 -12.08 5.09 -7.14
CA MET A 120 -11.79 6.47 -7.53
C MET A 120 -10.46 6.54 -8.30
N SER A 121 -10.30 7.56 -9.13
CA SER A 121 -9.02 7.84 -9.78
C SER A 121 -7.94 8.12 -8.72
N ALA A 122 -6.73 7.65 -8.99
CA ALA A 122 -5.57 7.82 -8.11
C ALA A 122 -5.25 9.30 -7.86
N GLU A 123 -5.47 10.14 -8.89
CA GLU A 123 -5.32 11.58 -8.80
C GLU A 123 -6.61 12.28 -9.28
N PRO A 124 -6.98 13.43 -8.68
CA PRO A 124 -8.12 14.21 -9.12
C PRO A 124 -7.82 14.98 -10.41
N LEU A 125 -8.83 15.20 -11.24
CA LEU A 125 -8.73 15.79 -12.58
C LEU A 125 -9.64 17.01 -12.73
N ASP A 126 -9.18 18.02 -13.47
CA ASP A 126 -10.04 19.12 -13.93
C ASP A 126 -10.83 18.67 -15.15
N THR A 127 -12.12 18.38 -14.96
CA THR A 127 -13.00 17.77 -15.97
C THR A 127 -14.03 18.75 -16.54
N ASP A 128 -14.19 19.93 -15.93
CA ASP A 128 -15.12 20.98 -16.36
C ASP A 128 -14.41 22.24 -16.90
N GLY A 129 -13.08 22.30 -16.82
CA GLY A 129 -12.28 23.42 -17.31
C GLY A 129 -12.22 24.60 -16.33
N SER A 130 -12.73 24.43 -15.10
CA SER A 130 -12.70 25.46 -14.06
C SER A 130 -11.34 25.55 -13.36
N GLY A 131 -10.44 24.58 -13.59
CA GLY A 131 -9.21 24.40 -12.82
C GLY A 131 -9.40 23.65 -11.50
N ARG A 132 -10.64 23.40 -11.06
CA ARG A 132 -10.92 22.61 -9.85
C ARG A 132 -10.79 21.12 -10.16
N LYS A 133 -9.85 20.45 -9.49
CA LYS A 133 -9.63 19.01 -9.65
C LYS A 133 -10.59 18.20 -8.78
N GLN A 134 -11.18 17.15 -9.35
CA GLN A 134 -12.09 16.23 -8.68
C GLN A 134 -11.85 14.79 -9.13
N ASP A 135 -12.15 13.83 -8.26
CA ASP A 135 -12.00 12.41 -8.60
C ASP A 135 -12.98 12.00 -9.69
N VAL A 136 -12.51 11.11 -10.55
CA VAL A 136 -13.34 10.36 -11.50
C VAL A 136 -13.58 8.99 -10.92
N GLN A 137 -14.82 8.51 -10.94
CA GLN A 137 -15.15 7.20 -10.41
C GLN A 137 -15.31 6.20 -11.56
N LEU A 138 -14.67 5.04 -11.46
CA LEU A 138 -14.96 3.87 -12.29
C LEU A 138 -15.92 2.96 -11.53
N VAL A 139 -16.99 2.52 -12.20
CA VAL A 139 -18.02 1.66 -11.61
C VAL A 139 -18.27 0.46 -12.50
N PHE A 140 -18.29 -0.73 -11.88
CA PHE A 140 -18.81 -1.97 -12.43
C PHE A 140 -20.09 -2.31 -11.68
N ARG A 141 -21.20 -2.50 -12.40
CA ARG A 141 -22.52 -2.69 -11.79
C ARG A 141 -23.26 -3.84 -12.45
N ASP A 142 -23.75 -4.77 -11.66
CA ASP A 142 -24.74 -5.77 -12.06
C ASP A 142 -26.12 -5.29 -11.60
N HIS A 143 -26.98 -4.91 -12.55
CA HIS A 143 -28.34 -4.46 -12.28
C HIS A 143 -29.34 -5.56 -12.65
N PRO A 144 -30.36 -5.86 -11.82
CA PRO A 144 -31.30 -6.95 -12.10
C PRO A 144 -32.05 -6.78 -13.44
N GLU A 145 -32.47 -5.54 -13.74
CA GLU A 145 -33.19 -5.19 -14.97
C GLU A 145 -32.23 -4.84 -16.13
N TRP A 146 -31.35 -3.86 -15.94
CA TRP A 146 -30.45 -3.34 -16.99
C TRP A 146 -29.16 -4.16 -17.23
N LYS A 147 -28.99 -5.27 -16.52
CA LYS A 147 -27.83 -6.17 -16.62
C LYS A 147 -26.53 -5.46 -16.26
N ARG A 148 -25.42 -6.03 -16.73
CA ARG A 148 -24.07 -5.59 -16.36
C ARG A 148 -23.64 -4.40 -17.19
N SER A 149 -22.98 -3.47 -16.53
CA SER A 149 -22.46 -2.24 -17.12
C SER A 149 -21.16 -1.83 -16.46
N ALA A 150 -20.27 -1.22 -17.23
CA ALA A 150 -19.12 -0.49 -16.71
C ALA A 150 -19.18 0.97 -17.18
N TYR A 151 -18.92 1.93 -16.30
CA TYR A 151 -19.02 3.35 -16.64
C TYR A 151 -18.11 4.21 -15.78
N LEU A 152 -17.75 5.38 -16.33
CA LEU A 152 -17.11 6.47 -15.61
C LEU A 152 -18.17 7.46 -15.11
N VAL A 153 -17.95 8.01 -13.92
CA VAL A 153 -18.77 9.09 -13.35
C VAL A 153 -17.87 10.30 -13.07
N LEU A 154 -18.32 11.49 -13.48
CA LEU A 154 -17.69 12.76 -13.13
C LEU A 154 -18.46 13.45 -12.00
N LYS A 155 -17.73 14.16 -11.14
CA LYS A 155 -18.31 15.04 -10.11
C LYS A 155 -18.66 16.42 -10.65
N ALA A 156 -18.08 16.83 -11.78
CA ALA A 156 -18.38 18.06 -12.51
C ALA A 156 -18.07 17.91 -14.01
N GLY A 157 -18.62 18.82 -14.82
CA GLY A 157 -18.44 18.79 -16.27
C GLY A 157 -19.36 17.78 -16.95
N ASP A 158 -18.97 17.32 -18.14
CA ASP A 158 -19.77 16.35 -18.89
C ASP A 158 -18.95 15.62 -19.97
N PHE A 159 -19.48 14.53 -20.50
CA PHE A 159 -18.89 13.78 -21.62
C PHE A 159 -19.54 14.17 -22.96
N PRO A 160 -18.79 14.51 -24.01
CA PRO A 160 -19.34 14.81 -25.32
C PRO A 160 -19.63 13.53 -26.14
N CYS A 161 -20.19 12.49 -25.51
CA CYS A 161 -20.34 11.14 -26.06
C CYS A 161 -21.81 10.71 -26.28
N LEU A 162 -22.72 11.65 -26.54
CA LEU A 162 -24.15 11.36 -26.78
C LEU A 162 -24.40 10.42 -27.97
N LYS A 163 -23.58 10.52 -29.03
CA LYS A 163 -23.67 9.67 -30.23
C LYS A 163 -22.69 8.49 -30.19
N GLY A 164 -22.13 8.20 -29.02
CA GLY A 164 -20.99 7.32 -28.88
C GLY A 164 -19.65 8.01 -29.19
N CYS A 165 -18.58 7.45 -28.67
CA CYS A 165 -17.21 7.88 -28.83
C CYS A 165 -16.24 6.72 -28.55
N LYS A 166 -14.93 6.97 -28.69
CA LYS A 166 -13.90 6.01 -28.31
C LYS A 166 -13.15 6.52 -27.09
N VAL A 167 -12.96 5.66 -26.09
CA VAL A 167 -12.00 5.86 -25.00
C VAL A 167 -10.75 5.03 -25.29
N LYS A 168 -9.59 5.44 -24.75
CA LYS A 168 -8.38 4.61 -24.80
C LYS A 168 -8.13 4.02 -23.42
N VAL A 169 -8.02 2.71 -23.36
CA VAL A 169 -7.77 1.96 -22.13
C VAL A 169 -6.40 1.33 -22.20
N SER A 170 -5.53 1.61 -21.24
CA SER A 170 -4.23 0.94 -21.07
C SER A 170 -4.15 0.33 -19.68
N VAL A 171 -3.42 -0.77 -19.56
CA VAL A 171 -3.10 -1.41 -18.28
C VAL A 171 -1.61 -1.32 -18.05
N ASP A 172 -1.22 -1.00 -16.82
CA ASP A 172 0.18 -0.81 -16.44
C ASP A 172 0.91 0.09 -17.46
N ASP A 173 2.03 -0.36 -18.01
CA ASP A 173 2.81 0.30 -19.08
C ASP A 173 2.47 -0.23 -20.50
N GLY A 174 1.33 -0.91 -20.63
CA GLY A 174 0.86 -1.53 -21.86
C GLY A 174 0.33 -0.54 -22.90
N LYS A 175 0.24 -1.01 -24.15
CA LYS A 175 -0.30 -0.19 -25.25
C LYS A 175 -1.80 0.11 -25.05
N PRO A 176 -2.25 1.35 -25.33
CA PRO A 176 -3.67 1.67 -25.25
C PRO A 176 -4.51 0.88 -26.28
N LYS A 177 -5.65 0.35 -25.83
CA LYS A 177 -6.71 -0.26 -26.64
C LYS A 177 -7.89 0.70 -26.70
N ALA A 178 -8.39 0.98 -27.90
CA ALA A 178 -9.62 1.73 -28.07
C ALA A 178 -10.84 0.87 -27.66
N MET A 179 -11.77 1.45 -26.91
CA MET A 179 -13.05 0.84 -26.55
C MET A 179 -14.19 1.80 -26.88
N ASP A 180 -15.32 1.24 -27.34
CA ASP A 180 -16.55 2.00 -27.56
C ASP A 180 -17.15 2.46 -26.24
N ALA A 181 -17.60 3.70 -26.22
CA ALA A 181 -18.23 4.33 -25.08
C ALA A 181 -19.37 5.23 -25.52
N TRP A 182 -20.34 5.45 -24.65
CA TRP A 182 -21.46 6.36 -24.91
C TRP A 182 -21.97 6.96 -23.61
N ARG A 183 -22.55 8.16 -23.69
CA ARG A 183 -23.21 8.84 -22.58
C ARG A 183 -24.72 8.88 -22.87
N PRO A 184 -25.58 8.40 -21.96
CA PRO A 184 -27.02 8.56 -22.12
C PRO A 184 -27.42 10.03 -22.13
N ASP A 185 -28.53 10.34 -22.80
CA ASP A 185 -29.12 11.67 -22.79
C ASP A 185 -30.06 11.82 -21.57
N THR A 186 -29.46 12.03 -20.40
CA THR A 186 -30.14 12.20 -19.12
C THR A 186 -29.38 13.19 -18.23
N ASP A 187 -30.10 13.77 -17.28
CA ASP A 187 -29.56 14.67 -16.25
C ASP A 187 -29.37 13.97 -14.89
N GLU A 188 -29.71 12.68 -14.79
CA GLU A 188 -29.67 11.91 -13.52
C GLU A 188 -28.24 11.65 -13.01
N ALA A 189 -27.28 11.45 -13.92
CA ALA A 189 -25.87 11.28 -13.57
C ALA A 189 -24.96 11.62 -14.76
N ILE A 190 -23.81 12.24 -14.47
CA ILE A 190 -22.75 12.50 -15.46
C ILE A 190 -21.95 11.22 -15.65
N ALA A 191 -22.57 10.24 -16.34
CA ALA A 191 -22.03 8.90 -16.53
C ALA A 191 -21.80 8.57 -18.01
N MET A 192 -20.65 7.97 -18.32
CA MET A 192 -20.33 7.45 -19.64
C MET A 192 -20.04 5.96 -19.55
N PHE A 193 -20.82 5.17 -20.27
CA PHE A 193 -20.73 3.72 -20.34
C PHE A 193 -19.66 3.30 -21.31
N ILE A 194 -18.90 2.27 -20.94
CA ILE A 194 -17.95 1.58 -21.82
C ILE A 194 -18.60 0.25 -22.21
N GLU A 195 -18.79 0.04 -23.52
CA GLU A 195 -19.62 -1.05 -24.03
C GLU A 195 -19.01 -2.43 -23.76
N ASP A 196 -17.69 -2.57 -23.95
CA ASP A 196 -16.95 -3.79 -23.64
C ASP A 196 -16.66 -3.91 -22.13
N TYR A 197 -17.73 -3.92 -21.32
CA TYR A 197 -17.63 -4.03 -19.86
C TYR A 197 -16.90 -5.31 -19.42
N LYS A 198 -17.03 -6.41 -20.18
CA LYS A 198 -16.36 -7.68 -19.91
C LYS A 198 -14.85 -7.56 -20.12
N GLY A 199 -14.44 -6.98 -21.25
CA GLY A 199 -13.04 -6.70 -21.53
C GLY A 199 -12.44 -5.75 -20.51
N LEU A 200 -13.15 -4.68 -20.15
CA LEU A 200 -12.68 -3.73 -19.15
C LEU A 200 -12.53 -4.37 -17.76
N TRP A 201 -13.50 -5.18 -17.33
CA TRP A 201 -13.42 -5.93 -16.07
C TRP A 201 -12.22 -6.87 -16.05
N LYS A 202 -12.00 -7.63 -17.14
CA LYS A 202 -10.85 -8.54 -17.25
C LYS A 202 -9.52 -7.79 -17.13
N LEU A 203 -9.41 -6.62 -17.77
CA LEU A 203 -8.22 -5.77 -17.65
C LEU A 203 -8.02 -5.28 -16.21
N ALA A 204 -9.06 -4.77 -15.56
CA ALA A 204 -9.00 -4.33 -14.17
C ALA A 204 -8.60 -5.46 -13.21
N ALA A 205 -9.10 -6.69 -13.44
CA ALA A 205 -8.80 -7.84 -12.60
C ALA A 205 -7.37 -8.40 -12.74
N GLN A 206 -6.64 -8.02 -13.80
CA GLN A 206 -5.32 -8.56 -14.11
C GLN A 206 -4.19 -7.52 -13.96
N ALA A 207 -4.54 -6.23 -13.97
CA ALA A 207 -3.59 -5.13 -13.93
C ALA A 207 -3.27 -4.66 -12.51
N LYS A 208 -2.14 -3.98 -12.35
CA LYS A 208 -1.88 -3.17 -11.15
C LYS A 208 -2.56 -1.82 -11.30
N THR A 209 -2.44 -1.22 -12.47
CA THR A 209 -3.09 0.06 -12.80
C THR A 209 -3.86 -0.02 -14.11
N LEU A 210 -4.99 0.69 -14.17
CA LEU A 210 -5.83 0.84 -15.35
C LEU A 210 -5.94 2.33 -15.65
N LYS A 211 -5.57 2.75 -16.86
CA LYS A 211 -5.71 4.14 -17.30
C LYS A 211 -6.78 4.23 -18.38
N ILE A 212 -7.66 5.21 -18.26
CA ILE A 212 -8.72 5.47 -19.23
C ILE A 212 -8.61 6.93 -19.68
N GLU A 213 -8.24 7.13 -20.93
CA GLU A 213 -8.29 8.42 -21.62
C GLU A 213 -9.69 8.61 -22.22
N PHE A 214 -10.36 9.69 -21.84
CA PHE A 214 -11.72 10.02 -22.27
C PHE A 214 -11.87 11.51 -22.63
N PRO A 215 -12.79 11.86 -23.55
CA PRO A 215 -13.06 13.24 -23.90
C PRO A 215 -13.92 13.93 -22.83
N VAL A 216 -13.74 15.25 -22.66
CA VAL A 216 -14.58 16.10 -21.77
C VAL A 216 -15.21 17.23 -22.56
N LYS A 217 -16.41 17.67 -22.14
CA LYS A 217 -17.18 18.73 -22.83
C LYS A 217 -16.47 20.09 -22.75
N ALA A 218 -15.62 20.29 -21.74
CA ALA A 218 -14.73 21.45 -21.62
C ALA A 218 -13.62 21.50 -22.70
N GLY A 219 -13.45 20.42 -23.48
CA GLY A 219 -12.48 20.32 -24.57
C GLY A 219 -11.30 19.41 -24.25
N GLY A 220 -10.80 18.75 -25.30
CA GLY A 220 -9.69 17.79 -25.23
C GLY A 220 -10.05 16.50 -24.49
N THR A 221 -9.01 15.79 -24.03
CA THR A 221 -9.14 14.56 -23.26
C THR A 221 -8.56 14.71 -21.85
N ARG A 222 -8.95 13.80 -20.96
CA ARG A 222 -8.34 13.58 -19.65
C ARG A 222 -8.05 12.10 -19.51
N THR A 223 -7.07 11.77 -18.68
CA THR A 223 -6.70 10.38 -18.39
C THR A 223 -6.85 10.15 -16.89
N ALA A 224 -7.81 9.30 -16.52
CA ALA A 224 -7.94 8.81 -15.15
C ALA A 224 -7.15 7.51 -14.99
N GLU A 225 -6.31 7.44 -13.96
CA GLU A 225 -5.60 6.24 -13.56
C GLU A 225 -6.28 5.64 -12.33
N PHE A 226 -6.45 4.32 -12.30
CA PHE A 226 -7.08 3.58 -11.22
C PHE A 226 -6.13 2.46 -10.76
N GLU A 227 -5.84 2.39 -9.46
CA GLU A 227 -5.00 1.33 -8.88
C GLU A 227 -5.83 0.05 -8.66
N THR A 228 -5.96 -0.75 -9.71
CA THR A 228 -6.91 -1.87 -9.77
C THR A 228 -6.41 -3.17 -9.15
N GLY A 229 -5.12 -3.28 -8.80
CA GLY A 229 -4.51 -4.51 -8.26
C GLY A 229 -5.11 -5.06 -6.95
N GLY A 230 -5.98 -4.30 -6.29
CA GLY A 230 -6.74 -4.71 -5.11
C GLY A 230 -8.11 -5.33 -5.39
N LEU A 231 -8.51 -5.51 -6.65
CA LEU A 231 -9.85 -5.95 -7.00
C LEU A 231 -10.14 -7.37 -6.49
N ASP A 232 -11.06 -7.49 -5.53
CA ASP A 232 -11.66 -8.75 -5.11
C ASP A 232 -12.80 -9.15 -6.05
N THR A 233 -12.54 -10.12 -6.94
CA THR A 233 -13.54 -10.62 -7.89
C THR A 233 -14.62 -11.49 -7.24
N ALA A 234 -14.39 -12.01 -6.03
CA ALA A 234 -15.39 -12.81 -5.32
C ALA A 234 -16.57 -11.96 -4.83
N GLN A 235 -16.37 -10.66 -4.62
CA GLN A 235 -17.44 -9.70 -4.29
C GLN A 235 -18.38 -9.42 -5.46
N MET A 236 -18.01 -9.81 -6.69
CA MET A 236 -18.79 -9.57 -7.90
C MET A 236 -19.09 -10.90 -8.63
N PRO A 237 -19.99 -11.76 -8.10
CA PRO A 237 -20.25 -13.07 -8.68
C PRO A 237 -20.67 -13.03 -10.14
N GLY A 238 -20.13 -13.95 -10.94
CA GLY A 238 -20.44 -14.10 -12.36
C GLY A 238 -19.77 -13.09 -13.29
N TRP A 239 -18.95 -12.17 -12.76
CA TRP A 239 -18.12 -11.27 -13.57
C TRP A 239 -16.82 -11.91 -14.08
N GLY A 240 -16.24 -12.85 -13.33
CA GLY A 240 -15.22 -13.75 -13.85
C GLY A 240 -15.83 -14.68 -14.88
N GLY A 241 -15.41 -14.56 -16.15
CA GLY A 241 -15.88 -15.44 -17.22
C GLY A 241 -15.77 -16.93 -16.82
N LYS A 242 -16.71 -17.74 -17.29
CA LYS A 242 -16.66 -19.20 -17.11
C LYS A 242 -15.34 -19.78 -17.59
#